data_AF-A0A4R8W0Q7-F1
#
_entry.id   AF-A0A4R8W0Q7-F1
#
_cell.length_a   1.000
_cell.length_b   1.000
_cell.length_c   1.000
_cell.angle_alpha   90.00
_cell.angle_beta   90.00
_cell.angle_gamma   90.00
#
_symmetry.space_group_name_H-M   'P 1'
#
loop_
_entity.id
_entity.type
_entity.pdbx_description
1 polymer ?
#
loop_
_entity_poly.entity_id
_entity_poly.type
_entity_poly.pdbx_seq_one_letter_code
_entity_poly.pdbx_strand_id
1 'polypeptide(L)'
;MCDTTLFEYDFRERLPALARLTGASQYHLASTCWVGGHERAAVEGEYHSSEEYLEAWHELTGTALTRDQWQQARAAAMGPMQGAIDALSRVASRGTVSLLSNNPVPFRDSLPLLAPDVSEILQGNDLTSAVLGASKPERRGVHESPEQVRGAPGERDPDR
;
A
#
# COMPACT_ATOMS: atom_id res chain seq x y z
N MET A 1 -0.54 -3.88 -5.34
CA MET A 1 -0.74 -3.02 -4.14
C MET A 1 -2.08 -3.46 -3.56
N CYS A 2 -2.28 -3.60 -2.24
CA CYS A 2 -3.56 -4.11 -1.71
C CYS A 2 -4.77 -3.36 -2.33
N ASP A 3 -4.60 -2.04 -2.42
CA ASP A 3 -5.49 -1.02 -2.98
C ASP A 3 -5.75 -1.09 -4.50
N THR A 4 -5.08 -2.01 -5.22
CA THR A 4 -5.36 -2.31 -6.64
C THR A 4 -5.38 -3.81 -6.92
N THR A 5 -5.43 -4.64 -5.87
CA THR A 5 -5.36 -6.11 -6.00
C THR A 5 -6.42 -6.82 -5.18
N LEU A 6 -6.76 -6.33 -3.97
CA LEU A 6 -7.87 -6.84 -3.16
C LEU A 6 -9.00 -5.82 -3.02
N PHE A 7 -8.66 -4.53 -3.12
CA PHE A 7 -9.60 -3.43 -3.05
C PHE A 7 -9.39 -2.51 -4.25
N GLU A 8 -10.45 -1.81 -4.65
CA GLU A 8 -10.38 -0.58 -5.40
C GLU A 8 -10.24 0.57 -4.40
N TYR A 9 -9.27 1.45 -4.63
CA TYR A 9 -9.07 2.64 -3.81
C TYR A 9 -9.38 3.91 -4.61
N ASP A 10 -10.27 4.75 -4.08
CA ASP A 10 -10.61 6.04 -4.69
C ASP A 10 -10.16 7.22 -3.81
N PHE A 11 -9.09 7.89 -4.25
CA PHE A 11 -8.60 9.09 -3.59
C PHE A 11 -9.63 10.23 -3.57
N ARG A 12 -10.53 10.27 -4.58
CA ARG A 12 -11.60 11.27 -4.68
C ARG A 12 -12.66 11.10 -3.61
N GLU A 13 -12.75 9.93 -2.98
CA GLU A 13 -13.59 9.70 -1.79
C GLU A 13 -12.79 9.93 -0.50
N ARG A 14 -11.51 9.52 -0.48
CA ARG A 14 -10.63 9.68 0.68
C ARG A 14 -10.48 11.13 1.11
N LEU A 15 -10.10 12.01 0.18
CA LEU A 15 -9.72 13.38 0.51
C LEU A 15 -10.91 14.21 1.02
N PRO A 16 -12.11 14.17 0.40
CA PRO A 16 -13.28 14.84 0.94
C PRO A 16 -13.73 14.26 2.29
N ALA A 17 -13.60 12.95 2.51
CA ALA A 17 -13.92 12.35 3.81
C ALA A 17 -13.01 12.89 4.92
N LEU A 18 -11.69 12.93 4.69
CA LEU A 18 -10.73 13.51 5.63
C LEU A 18 -11.03 14.99 5.90
N ALA A 19 -11.24 15.79 4.86
CA ALA A 19 -11.56 17.21 4.98
C ALA A 19 -12.81 17.45 5.86
N ARG A 20 -13.87 16.65 5.69
CA ARG A 20 -15.07 16.75 6.53
C ARG A 20 -14.81 16.35 7.99
N LEU A 21 -14.01 15.31 8.21
CA LEU A 21 -13.75 14.78 9.56
C LEU A 21 -12.81 15.68 10.37
N THR A 22 -11.84 16.34 9.73
CA THR A 22 -10.86 17.21 10.40
C THR A 22 -11.25 18.69 10.38
N GLY A 23 -12.19 19.08 9.52
CA GLY A 23 -12.55 20.48 9.28
C GLY A 23 -11.55 21.25 8.40
N ALA A 24 -10.47 20.59 7.95
CA ALA A 24 -9.52 21.18 7.01
C ALA A 24 -10.10 21.28 5.59
N SER A 25 -9.57 22.20 4.78
CA SER A 25 -9.90 22.20 3.35
C SER A 25 -9.21 21.04 2.63
N GLN A 26 -9.84 20.51 1.58
CA GLN A 26 -9.23 19.49 0.72
C GLN A 26 -7.92 19.98 0.10
N TYR A 27 -7.85 21.26 -0.30
CA TYR A 27 -6.64 21.87 -0.85
C TYR A 27 -5.50 21.84 0.17
N HIS A 28 -5.76 22.27 1.41
CA HIS A 28 -4.78 22.26 2.48
C HIS A 28 -4.23 20.84 2.68
N LEU A 29 -5.11 19.86 2.91
CA LEU A 29 -4.71 18.47 3.13
C LEU A 29 -3.96 17.87 1.94
N ALA A 30 -4.40 18.09 0.70
CA ALA A 30 -3.71 17.61 -0.49
C ALA A 30 -2.31 18.23 -0.60
N SER A 31 -2.20 19.53 -0.34
CA SER A 31 -0.94 20.27 -0.46
C SER A 31 0.07 19.86 0.62
N THR A 32 -0.35 19.62 1.86
CA THR A 32 0.53 19.27 2.97
C THR A 32 0.83 17.77 3.00
N CYS A 33 -0.20 16.92 2.91
CA CYS A 33 -0.03 15.50 3.18
C CYS A 33 0.44 14.72 1.95
N TRP A 34 -0.10 15.02 0.76
CA TRP A 34 0.27 14.33 -0.47
C TRP A 34 1.41 15.03 -1.21
N VAL A 35 1.21 16.30 -1.59
CA VAL A 35 2.23 17.06 -2.33
C VAL A 35 3.45 17.34 -1.44
N GLY A 36 3.22 17.70 -0.16
CA GLY A 36 4.28 17.92 0.82
C GLY A 36 5.02 16.65 1.28
N GLY A 37 4.55 15.47 0.87
CA GLY A 37 5.32 14.23 1.00
C GLY A 37 5.09 13.41 2.28
N HIS A 38 4.22 13.83 3.20
CA HIS A 38 3.91 13.07 4.41
C HIS A 38 3.40 11.66 4.13
N GLU A 39 2.49 11.49 3.18
CA GLU A 39 1.97 10.16 2.80
C GLU A 39 3.04 9.28 2.14
N ARG A 40 3.94 9.89 1.36
CA ARG A 40 5.06 9.18 0.75
C ARG A 40 6.02 8.68 1.84
N ALA A 41 6.41 9.56 2.75
CA ALA A 41 7.20 9.24 3.95
C ALA A 41 6.58 8.10 4.76
N ALA A 42 5.26 8.15 4.98
CA ALA A 42 4.55 7.13 5.73
C ALA A 42 4.58 5.75 5.05
N VAL A 43 4.47 5.69 3.72
CA VAL A 43 4.57 4.44 2.95
C VAL A 43 6.02 3.92 2.88
N GLU A 44 6.99 4.83 2.89
CA GLU A 44 8.44 4.53 2.93
C GLU A 44 8.92 4.07 4.31
N GLY A 45 8.07 4.18 5.34
CA GLY A 45 8.35 3.67 6.69
C GLY A 45 9.00 4.69 7.63
N GLU A 46 8.84 5.99 7.37
CA GLU A 46 9.35 7.04 8.27
C GLU A 46 8.67 7.03 9.65
N TYR A 47 7.45 6.48 9.76
CA TYR A 47 6.72 6.35 11.02
C TYR A 47 6.66 4.90 11.47
N HIS A 48 7.02 4.64 12.72
CA HIS A 48 7.07 3.29 13.31
C HIS A 48 5.75 2.86 13.96
N SER A 49 4.86 3.81 14.24
CA SER A 49 3.54 3.56 14.81
C SER A 49 2.45 4.41 14.14
N SER A 50 1.19 4.00 14.33
CA SER A 50 0.06 4.81 13.91
C SER A 50 -0.01 6.13 14.68
N GLU A 51 0.37 6.11 15.95
CA GLU A 51 0.43 7.29 16.83
C GLU A 51 1.42 8.33 16.29
N GLU A 52 2.64 7.90 15.94
CA GLU A 52 3.65 8.79 15.32
C GLU A 52 3.16 9.41 14.01
N TYR A 53 2.52 8.61 13.15
CA TYR A 53 1.92 9.12 11.91
C TYR A 53 0.84 10.19 12.20
N LEU A 54 -0.05 9.94 13.17
CA LEU A 54 -1.15 10.86 13.49
C LEU A 54 -0.65 12.13 14.20
N GLU A 55 0.42 12.03 15.00
CA GLU A 55 1.10 13.18 15.60
C GLU A 55 1.76 14.05 14.52
N ALA A 56 2.53 13.44 13.63
CA ALA A 56 3.13 14.15 12.49
C ALA A 56 2.07 14.79 11.56
N TRP A 57 0.93 14.11 11.35
CA TRP A 57 -0.22 14.71 10.66
C TRP A 57 -0.68 16.00 11.36
N HIS A 58 -0.84 15.97 12.69
CA HIS A 58 -1.29 17.13 13.45
C HIS A 58 -0.28 18.28 13.33
N GLU A 59 1.01 18.01 13.50
CA GLU A 59 2.07 19.01 13.38
C GLU A 59 2.09 19.67 11.99
N LEU A 60 1.94 18.88 10.92
CA LEU A 60 2.01 19.36 9.54
C LEU A 60 0.75 20.10 9.10
N THR A 61 -0.42 19.62 9.51
CA THR A 61 -1.70 20.16 9.03
C THR A 61 -2.30 21.20 9.98
N GLY A 62 -1.86 21.25 11.24
CA GLY A 62 -2.51 22.02 12.30
C GLY A 62 -3.90 21.49 12.66
N THR A 63 -4.27 20.28 12.22
CA THR A 63 -5.58 19.66 12.49
C THR A 63 -5.42 18.29 13.12
N ALA A 64 -6.26 17.99 14.12
CA ALA A 64 -6.30 16.66 14.71
C ALA A 64 -6.99 15.66 13.76
N LEU A 65 -6.41 14.48 13.63
CA LEU A 65 -7.01 13.32 12.99
C LEU A 65 -6.92 12.14 13.97
N THR A 66 -8.07 11.63 14.40
CA THR A 66 -8.08 10.43 15.26
C THR A 66 -7.90 9.16 14.43
N ARG A 67 -7.48 8.07 15.07
CA ARG A 67 -7.40 6.75 14.43
C ARG A 67 -8.75 6.34 13.84
N ASP A 68 -9.85 6.62 14.53
CA ASP A 68 -11.20 6.28 14.05
C ASP A 68 -11.61 7.11 12.84
N GLN A 69 -11.28 8.39 12.81
CA GLN A 69 -11.52 9.24 11.64
C GLN A 69 -10.68 8.78 10.45
N TRP A 70 -9.41 8.39 10.68
CA TRP A 70 -8.55 7.82 9.66
C TRP A 70 -9.17 6.53 9.08
N GLN A 71 -9.68 5.63 9.93
CA GLN A 71 -10.37 4.40 9.53
C GLN A 71 -11.64 4.71 8.73
N GLN A 72 -12.49 5.62 9.22
CA GLN A 72 -13.73 6.00 8.54
C GLN A 72 -13.48 6.55 7.14
N ALA A 73 -12.53 7.48 7.01
CA ALA A 73 -12.15 8.00 5.70
C ALA A 73 -11.52 6.92 4.80
N ARG A 74 -10.97 5.85 5.38
CA ARG A 74 -10.27 4.79 4.61
C ARG A 74 -11.29 3.83 4.05
N ALA A 75 -12.22 3.40 4.90
CA ALA A 75 -13.36 2.58 4.52
C ALA A 75 -14.20 3.27 3.43
N ALA A 76 -14.47 4.57 3.56
CA ALA A 76 -15.21 5.32 2.55
C ALA A 76 -14.55 5.33 1.15
N ALA A 77 -13.24 5.12 1.10
CA ALA A 77 -12.43 5.13 -0.12
C ALA A 77 -12.10 3.73 -0.65
N MET A 78 -12.60 2.66 -0.02
CA MET A 78 -12.28 1.28 -0.37
C MET A 78 -13.51 0.53 -0.86
N GLY A 79 -13.39 -0.10 -2.04
CA GLY A 79 -14.37 -1.05 -2.57
C GLY A 79 -13.76 -2.45 -2.65
N PRO A 80 -14.37 -3.51 -2.06
CA PRO A 80 -13.81 -4.85 -2.15
C PRO A 80 -13.90 -5.41 -3.57
N MET A 81 -12.80 -5.99 -4.07
CA MET A 81 -12.80 -6.74 -5.32
C MET A 81 -13.06 -8.22 -5.02
N GLN A 82 -14.34 -8.59 -4.93
CA GLN A 82 -14.75 -9.91 -4.43
C GLN A 82 -14.05 -11.07 -5.15
N GLY A 83 -13.90 -11.01 -6.48
CA GLY A 83 -13.23 -12.06 -7.24
C GLY A 83 -11.77 -12.29 -6.84
N ALA A 84 -11.06 -11.23 -6.43
CA ALA A 84 -9.68 -11.32 -5.96
C ALA A 84 -9.60 -11.84 -4.51
N ILE A 85 -10.53 -11.43 -3.65
CA ILE A 85 -10.64 -11.94 -2.27
C ILE A 85 -10.97 -13.44 -2.29
N ASP A 86 -11.90 -13.87 -3.14
CA ASP A 86 -12.22 -15.29 -3.30
C ASP A 86 -11.02 -16.09 -3.81
N ALA A 87 -10.22 -15.51 -4.72
CA ALA A 87 -8.99 -16.13 -5.19
C ALA A 87 -7.95 -16.27 -4.06
N LEU A 88 -7.78 -15.24 -3.25
CA LEU A 88 -6.93 -15.27 -2.06
C LEU A 88 -7.37 -16.40 -1.11
N SER A 89 -8.67 -16.50 -0.80
CA SER A 89 -9.22 -17.56 0.05
C SER A 89 -8.93 -18.97 -0.51
N ARG A 90 -9.14 -19.18 -1.81
CA ARG A 90 -8.83 -20.47 -2.47
C ARG A 90 -7.35 -20.82 -2.38
N VAL A 91 -6.45 -19.86 -2.52
CA VAL A 91 -5.01 -20.11 -2.41
C VAL A 91 -4.60 -20.39 -0.97
N ALA A 92 -5.16 -19.67 0.00
CA ALA A 92 -4.91 -19.88 1.43
C ALA A 92 -5.30 -21.28 1.90
N SER A 93 -6.31 -21.91 1.27
CA SER A 93 -6.67 -23.32 1.55
C SER A 93 -5.58 -24.34 1.17
N ARG A 94 -4.55 -23.91 0.41
CA ARG A 94 -3.48 -24.77 -0.13
C ARG A 94 -2.10 -24.43 0.45
N GLY A 95 -1.99 -23.42 1.30
CA GLY A 95 -0.72 -23.00 1.90
C GLY A 95 -0.76 -21.59 2.47
N THR A 96 0.36 -21.17 3.05
CA THR A 96 0.50 -19.84 3.66
C THR A 96 0.44 -18.73 2.61
N VAL A 97 -0.39 -17.73 2.87
CA VAL A 97 -0.46 -16.49 2.09
C VAL A 97 0.04 -15.31 2.92
N SER A 98 0.58 -14.30 2.25
CA SER A 98 0.96 -13.05 2.91
C SER A 98 0.57 -11.86 2.06
N LEU A 99 0.13 -10.78 2.71
CA LEU A 99 -0.12 -9.52 2.05
C LEU A 99 1.17 -8.72 2.06
N LEU A 100 1.61 -8.24 0.90
CA LEU A 100 2.68 -7.25 0.81
C LEU A 100 2.09 -5.95 0.26
N SER A 101 1.95 -4.92 1.10
CA SER A 101 1.30 -3.65 0.71
C SER A 101 2.18 -2.41 0.92
N ASN A 102 2.12 -1.48 -0.04
CA ASN A 102 2.70 -0.14 0.10
C ASN A 102 1.66 0.77 0.77
N ASN A 103 1.44 0.59 2.06
CA ASN A 103 0.50 1.37 2.85
C ASN A 103 1.19 1.88 4.13
N PRO A 104 0.71 2.96 4.75
CA PRO A 104 1.27 3.45 6.00
C PRO A 104 0.85 2.54 7.17
N VAL A 105 1.56 2.63 8.30
CA VAL A 105 1.29 1.83 9.52
C VAL A 105 -0.18 1.86 9.98
N PRO A 106 -0.91 3.01 9.95
CA PRO A 106 -2.34 3.04 10.26
C PRO A 106 -3.20 2.08 9.45
N PHE A 107 -2.85 1.78 8.21
CA PHE A 107 -3.59 0.80 7.41
C PHE A 107 -3.43 -0.61 7.97
N ARG A 108 -2.19 -0.99 8.30
CA ARG A 108 -1.87 -2.31 8.86
C ARG A 108 -2.67 -2.54 10.13
N ASP A 109 -2.57 -1.60 11.06
CA ASP A 109 -3.25 -1.71 12.35
C ASP A 109 -4.78 -1.68 12.22
N SER A 110 -5.29 -1.06 11.15
CA SER A 110 -6.73 -0.98 10.87
C SER A 110 -7.25 -2.13 10.01
N LEU A 111 -6.38 -3.00 9.46
CA LEU A 111 -6.77 -4.03 8.52
C LEU A 111 -7.84 -5.00 9.06
N PRO A 112 -7.77 -5.46 10.33
CA PRO A 112 -8.82 -6.32 10.90
C PRO A 112 -10.21 -5.68 10.92
N LEU A 113 -10.28 -4.34 11.00
CA LEU A 113 -11.53 -3.60 11.01
C LEU A 113 -11.98 -3.22 9.59
N LEU A 114 -11.06 -2.82 8.72
CA LEU A 114 -11.36 -2.40 7.35
C LEU A 114 -11.69 -3.58 6.44
N ALA A 115 -11.12 -4.75 6.72
CA ALA A 115 -11.22 -5.94 5.90
C ALA A 115 -11.13 -7.22 6.75
N PRO A 116 -12.13 -7.50 7.60
CA PRO A 116 -12.10 -8.63 8.52
C PRO A 116 -11.86 -9.96 7.81
N ASP A 117 -12.54 -10.23 6.70
CA ASP A 117 -12.38 -11.45 5.91
C ASP A 117 -10.95 -11.64 5.41
N VAL A 118 -10.31 -10.56 4.94
CA VAL A 118 -8.92 -10.59 4.46
C VAL A 118 -7.97 -10.79 5.63
N SER A 119 -8.21 -10.12 6.76
CA SER A 119 -7.40 -10.28 7.97
C SER A 119 -7.45 -11.71 8.51
N GLU A 120 -8.63 -12.32 8.51
CA GLU A 120 -8.83 -13.72 8.92
C GLU A 120 -8.07 -14.69 8.00
N ILE A 121 -8.10 -14.46 6.68
CA ILE A 121 -7.34 -15.29 5.73
C ILE A 121 -5.83 -15.16 5.94
N LEU A 122 -5.34 -13.95 6.23
CA LEU A 122 -3.91 -13.67 6.38
C LEU A 122 -3.34 -14.17 7.71
N GLN A 123 -4.16 -14.24 8.77
CA GLN A 123 -3.74 -14.67 10.12
C GLN A 123 -2.50 -13.93 10.65
N GLY A 124 -2.41 -12.62 10.39
CA GLY A 124 -1.27 -11.80 10.81
C GLY A 124 -0.05 -11.85 9.88
N ASN A 125 -0.15 -12.50 8.72
CA ASN A 125 0.88 -12.45 7.66
C ASN A 125 0.71 -11.21 6.75
N ASP A 126 0.51 -10.05 7.34
CA ASP A 126 0.36 -8.76 6.67
C ASP A 126 1.66 -7.94 6.73
N LEU A 127 2.49 -8.12 5.71
CA LEU A 127 3.70 -7.36 5.50
C LEU A 127 3.35 -6.01 4.87
N THR A 128 3.45 -4.95 5.66
CA THR A 128 3.33 -3.58 5.15
C THR A 128 4.73 -3.04 4.88
N SER A 129 4.97 -2.38 3.74
CA SER A 129 6.29 -1.87 3.33
C SER A 129 6.94 -0.99 4.41
N ALA A 130 6.11 -0.21 5.12
CA ALA A 130 6.52 0.61 6.26
C ALA A 130 7.19 -0.20 7.39
N VAL A 131 6.81 -1.47 7.59
CA VAL A 131 7.39 -2.38 8.60
C VAL A 131 8.66 -3.07 8.10
N LEU A 132 8.84 -3.17 6.78
CA LEU A 132 10.00 -3.81 6.17
C LEU A 132 11.19 -2.86 5.95
N GLY A 133 11.02 -1.55 6.18
CA GLY A 133 12.05 -0.53 5.94
C GLY A 133 12.48 -0.41 4.48
N ALA A 134 11.67 -0.96 3.57
CA ALA A 134 11.91 -0.99 2.14
C ALA A 134 10.56 -0.98 1.40
N SER A 135 10.34 0.05 0.60
CA SER A 135 9.28 0.06 -0.41
C SER A 135 9.50 -1.12 -1.36
N LYS A 136 8.42 -1.77 -1.83
CA LYS A 136 8.53 -2.68 -2.98
C LYS A 136 9.30 -1.95 -4.09
N PRO A 137 10.29 -2.57 -4.75
CA PRO A 137 10.91 -1.94 -5.89
C PRO A 137 9.82 -1.62 -6.91
N GLU A 138 9.75 -0.35 -7.32
CA GLU A 138 9.00 -0.02 -8.52
C GLU A 138 9.53 -0.92 -9.64
N ARG A 139 8.66 -1.44 -10.52
CA ARG A 139 9.14 -1.97 -11.79
C ARG A 139 9.83 -0.80 -12.49
N ARG A 140 11.16 -0.70 -12.38
CA ARG A 140 11.93 -0.02 -13.40
C ARG A 140 11.56 -0.69 -14.70
N GLY A 141 10.88 0.05 -15.57
CA GLY A 141 10.60 -0.39 -16.92
C GLY A 141 11.88 -0.95 -17.49
N VAL A 142 11.82 -2.18 -17.98
CA VAL A 142 12.89 -2.78 -18.77
C VAL A 142 13.03 -1.90 -20.02
N HIS A 143 13.95 -0.94 -19.99
CA HIS A 143 14.62 -0.50 -21.19
C HIS A 143 15.74 -1.52 -21.43
N GLU A 144 15.38 -2.61 -22.10
CA GLU A 144 16.35 -3.47 -22.75
C GLU A 144 16.98 -2.66 -23.89
N SER A 145 18.23 -2.23 -23.71
CA SER A 145 19.10 -1.86 -24.81
C SER A 145 19.62 -3.17 -25.45
N PRO A 146 19.24 -3.51 -26.69
CA PRO A 146 19.54 -4.82 -27.26
C PRO A 146 20.92 -4.81 -27.94
N GLU A 147 22.02 -4.61 -27.22
CA GLU A 147 23.36 -4.66 -27.85
C GLU A 147 24.48 -5.34 -27.06
N GLN A 148 24.19 -6.04 -25.95
CA GLN A 148 25.23 -6.79 -25.23
C GLN A 148 24.88 -8.25 -24.96
N VAL A 149 24.40 -8.97 -25.98
CA VAL A 149 24.59 -10.42 -26.09
C VAL A 149 24.98 -10.74 -27.54
N ARG A 150 26.27 -10.64 -27.83
CA ARG A 150 26.86 -11.36 -28.97
C ARG A 150 28.17 -11.98 -28.50
N GLY A 151 28.04 -13.00 -27.63
CA GLY A 151 29.06 -13.99 -27.35
C GLY A 151 29.00 -15.12 -28.40
N ALA A 152 30.17 -15.64 -28.73
CA ALA A 152 30.55 -16.38 -29.94
C ALA A 152 29.78 -17.69 -30.25
N PRO A 153 29.75 -18.12 -31.53
CA PRO A 153 29.13 -19.38 -31.96
C PRO A 153 29.92 -20.61 -31.50
N GLY A 154 29.17 -21.61 -31.01
CA GLY A 154 29.66 -22.93 -30.62
C GLY A 154 30.16 -23.77 -31.80
N GLU A 155 31.27 -24.43 -31.54
CA GLU A 155 31.63 -25.83 -31.87
C GLU A 155 30.83 -26.54 -32.98
N ARG A 156 31.55 -26.97 -34.03
CA ARG A 156 31.04 -27.91 -35.04
C ARG A 156 31.33 -29.35 -34.60
N ASP A 157 30.29 -30.17 -34.72
CA ASP A 157 30.21 -31.61 -34.49
C ASP A 157 31.20 -32.43 -35.38
N PRO A 158 31.59 -33.65 -34.97
CA PRO A 158 32.66 -34.44 -35.56
C PRO A 158 32.14 -35.37 -36.66
N ASP A 159 32.81 -35.34 -37.81
CA ASP A 159 32.91 -36.49 -38.71
C ASP A 159 34.37 -36.97 -38.70
N ARG A 160 34.64 -37.93 -37.82
CA ARG A 160 35.75 -38.89 -37.90
C ARG A 160 35.40 -40.16 -37.13
#